data_AF-K9VCE6-F1
#
_entry.id   AF-K9VCE6-F1
#
_cell.length_a   1.000
_cell.length_b   1.000
_cell.length_c   1.000
_cell.angle_alpha   90.00
_cell.angle_beta   90.00
_cell.angle_gamma   90.00
#
_symmetry.space_group_name_H-M   'P 1'
#
loop_
_entity.id
_entity.type
_entity.pdbx_description
1 polymer ?
#
loop_
_entity_poly.entity_id
_entity_poly.type
_entity_poly.pdbx_seq_one_letter_code
_entity_poly.pdbx_strand_id
1 'polypeptide(L)'
;MSENEELNPSDNEETVATSPETKVEELTEVIAEFEKYRERLVNETMTAAQKAKLPPKAAMAKIEPELAKIDAGLESLRAQLAALTTNN
;
A
#
# COMPACT_ATOMS: atom_id res chain seq x y z
N MET A 1 -47.29 16.05 19.78
CA MET A 1 -47.25 16.53 18.39
C MET A 1 -46.44 17.82 18.38
N SER A 2 -45.13 17.69 18.21
CA SER A 2 -44.20 18.69 17.68
C SER A 2 -42.94 17.91 17.36
N GLU A 3 -42.95 17.34 16.16
CA GLU A 3 -41.74 16.98 15.42
C GLU A 3 -40.83 18.21 15.30
N ASN A 4 -39.53 17.95 15.32
CA ASN A 4 -38.45 18.66 14.65
C ASN A 4 -37.16 18.01 15.17
N GLU A 5 -36.83 16.82 14.66
CA GLU A 5 -36.01 16.60 13.45
C GLU A 5 -34.53 16.74 13.80
N GLU A 6 -33.93 15.56 14.01
CA GLU A 6 -32.50 15.35 14.17
C GLU A 6 -31.77 15.91 12.94
N LEU A 7 -31.19 17.09 13.07
CA LEU A 7 -30.21 17.60 12.11
C LEU A 7 -28.89 16.89 12.36
N ASN A 8 -28.73 15.77 11.66
CA ASN A 8 -27.44 15.23 11.30
C ASN A 8 -27.01 15.88 9.98
N PRO A 9 -25.97 16.72 9.94
CA PRO A 9 -25.22 16.92 8.72
C PRO A 9 -24.05 15.93 8.74
N SER A 10 -24.27 14.80 8.08
CA SER A 10 -23.20 14.10 7.37
C SER A 10 -22.58 15.09 6.39
N ASP A 11 -21.28 14.94 6.19
CA ASP A 11 -20.49 15.54 5.12
C ASP A 11 -20.23 17.04 5.31
N ASN A 12 -19.00 17.40 5.68
CA ASN A 12 -18.04 17.87 4.67
C ASN A 12 -16.71 18.31 5.34
N GLU A 13 -15.62 17.82 4.77
CA GLU A 13 -14.25 18.29 4.94
C GLU A 13 -13.59 18.00 6.29
N GLU A 14 -13.23 16.73 6.49
CA GLU A 14 -11.94 16.45 7.13
C GLU A 14 -10.84 16.95 6.18
N THR A 15 -10.65 18.27 6.11
CA THR A 15 -9.37 18.85 5.72
C THR A 15 -8.41 18.47 6.83
N VAL A 16 -7.93 17.22 6.81
CA VAL A 16 -6.79 16.83 7.63
C VAL A 16 -5.66 17.69 7.11
N ALA A 17 -5.38 18.79 7.80
CA ALA A 17 -4.09 19.42 7.78
C ALA A 17 -3.14 18.31 8.25
N THR A 18 -2.65 17.52 7.29
CA THR A 18 -1.80 16.36 7.54
C THR A 18 -0.50 16.93 8.07
N SER A 19 -0.40 16.97 9.39
CA SER A 19 0.84 17.25 10.10
C SER A 19 1.92 16.32 9.56
N PRO A 20 3.18 16.75 9.52
CA PRO A 20 4.26 15.93 8.97
C PRO A 20 4.35 14.55 9.64
N GLU A 21 3.98 14.45 10.93
CA GLU A 21 3.87 13.17 11.66
C GLU A 21 2.82 12.22 11.05
N THR A 22 1.60 12.71 10.79
CA THR A 22 0.54 11.90 10.16
C THR A 22 0.94 11.40 8.75
N LYS A 23 1.66 12.22 7.97
CA LYS A 23 2.16 11.81 6.64
C LYS A 23 3.23 10.73 6.71
N VAL A 24 4.07 10.76 7.75
CA VAL A 24 5.11 9.75 7.99
C VAL A 24 4.47 8.41 8.35
N GLU A 25 3.44 8.43 9.21
CA GLU A 25 2.67 7.24 9.58
C GLU A 25 1.96 6.63 8.38
N GLU A 26 1.23 7.43 7.61
CA GLU A 26 0.54 7.00 6.38
C GLU A 26 1.49 6.35 5.38
N LEU A 27 2.64 6.99 5.10
CA LEU A 27 3.64 6.42 4.19
C LEU A 27 4.24 5.12 4.71
N THR A 28 4.46 5.02 6.02
CA THR A 28 5.00 3.82 6.65
C THR A 28 4.02 2.65 6.52
N GLU A 29 2.73 2.89 6.76
CA GLU A 29 1.68 1.89 6.60
C GLU A 29 1.57 1.43 5.14
N VAL A 30 1.53 2.38 4.19
CA VAL A 30 1.49 2.06 2.76
C VAL A 30 2.70 1.23 2.33
N ILE A 31 3.91 1.59 2.76
CA ILE A 31 5.12 0.79 2.48
C ILE A 31 4.97 -0.65 2.99
N ALA A 32 4.50 -0.82 4.23
CA ALA A 32 4.30 -2.13 4.83
C ALA A 32 3.26 -2.98 4.06
N GLU A 33 2.19 -2.34 3.58
CA GLU A 33 1.19 -3.02 2.76
C GLU A 33 1.74 -3.49 1.41
N PHE A 34 2.53 -2.66 0.73
CA PHE A 34 3.17 -3.03 -0.53
C PHE A 34 4.19 -4.16 -0.36
N GLU A 35 4.96 -4.17 0.73
CA GLU A 35 5.88 -5.26 1.06
C GLU A 35 5.13 -6.58 1.29
N LYS A 36 4.04 -6.54 2.06
CA LYS A 36 3.18 -7.70 2.30
C LYS A 36 2.52 -8.19 1.02
N TYR A 37 2.11 -7.27 0.15
CA TYR A 37 1.53 -7.62 -1.15
C TYR A 37 2.56 -8.32 -2.05
N ARG A 38 3.79 -7.79 -2.10
CA ARG A 38 4.91 -8.39 -2.85
C ARG A 38 5.18 -9.83 -2.41
N GLU A 39 5.26 -10.07 -1.10
CA GLU A 39 5.46 -11.42 -0.55
C GLU A 39 4.31 -12.36 -0.92
N ARG A 40 3.07 -11.89 -0.77
CA ARG A 40 1.88 -12.66 -1.11
C ARG A 40 1.87 -13.04 -2.59
N LEU A 41 2.18 -12.10 -3.49
CA LEU A 41 2.24 -12.33 -4.93
C LEU A 41 3.23 -13.45 -5.27
N VAL A 42 4.41 -13.43 -4.65
CA VAL A 42 5.42 -14.49 -4.80
C VAL A 42 4.88 -15.84 -4.31
N ASN A 43 4.32 -15.86 -3.09
CA ASN A 43 3.83 -17.09 -2.47
C ASN A 43 2.66 -17.71 -3.24
N GLU A 44 1.69 -16.91 -3.66
CA GLU A 44 0.55 -17.35 -4.45
C GLU A 44 1.00 -17.87 -5.82
N THR A 45 1.93 -17.17 -6.47
CA THR A 45 2.47 -17.58 -7.77
C THR A 45 3.24 -18.89 -7.66
N MET A 46 4.07 -19.07 -6.63
CA MET A 46 4.79 -20.32 -6.39
C MET A 46 3.84 -21.47 -6.08
N THR A 47 2.81 -21.22 -5.27
CA THR A 47 1.77 -22.20 -4.97
C THR A 47 1.03 -22.62 -6.24
N ALA A 48 0.63 -21.67 -7.08
CA ALA A 48 -0.03 -21.92 -8.35
C ALA A 48 0.88 -22.67 -9.32
N ALA A 49 2.16 -22.29 -9.40
CA ALA A 49 3.17 -22.95 -10.23
C ALA A 49 3.38 -24.40 -9.82
N GLN A 50 3.47 -24.69 -8.52
CA GLN A 50 3.58 -26.05 -8.00
C GLN A 50 2.38 -26.91 -8.42
N LYS A 51 1.16 -26.39 -8.26
CA LYS A 51 -0.08 -27.07 -8.70
C LYS A 51 -0.09 -27.32 -10.20
N ALA A 52 0.43 -26.37 -10.98
CA ALA A 52 0.54 -26.46 -12.43
C ALA A 52 1.76 -27.26 -12.93
N LYS A 53 2.61 -27.79 -12.03
CA LYS A 53 3.89 -28.43 -12.34
C LYS A 53 4.82 -27.54 -13.20
N LEU A 54 4.69 -26.22 -13.05
CA LEU A 54 5.51 -25.24 -13.74
C LEU A 54 6.85 -25.07 -12.99
N PRO A 55 7.99 -25.03 -13.68
CA PRO A 55 9.28 -24.75 -13.04
C PRO A 55 9.27 -23.37 -12.33
N PRO A 56 9.85 -23.25 -11.13
CA PRO A 56 9.87 -21.98 -10.37
C PRO A 56 10.42 -20.79 -11.16
N LYS A 57 11.46 -21.02 -11.96
CA LYS A 57 12.05 -19.98 -12.82
C LYS A 57 11.06 -19.43 -13.84
N ALA A 58 10.25 -20.31 -14.45
CA ALA A 58 9.24 -19.90 -15.42
C ALA A 58 8.04 -19.21 -14.75
N ALA A 59 7.73 -19.57 -13.49
CA ALA A 59 6.72 -18.86 -12.70
C ALA A 59 7.19 -17.46 -12.30
N MET A 60 8.43 -17.32 -11.83
CA MET A 60 9.02 -16.03 -11.47
C MET A 60 9.09 -15.07 -12.65
N ALA A 61 9.55 -15.54 -13.82
CA ALA A 61 9.63 -14.71 -15.02
C ALA A 61 8.28 -14.09 -15.42
N LYS A 62 7.15 -14.70 -15.03
CA LYS A 62 5.80 -14.14 -15.31
C LYS A 62 5.45 -12.97 -14.40
N ILE A 63 5.94 -12.96 -13.16
CA ILE A 63 5.61 -11.93 -12.17
C ILE A 63 6.74 -10.91 -11.98
N GLU A 64 7.94 -11.20 -12.48
CA GLU A 64 9.10 -10.30 -12.42
C GLU A 64 8.80 -8.86 -12.88
N PRO A 65 8.03 -8.62 -13.97
CA PRO A 65 7.67 -7.25 -14.35
C PRO A 65 6.81 -6.53 -13.32
N GLU A 66 5.94 -7.25 -12.62
CA GLU A 66 5.08 -6.67 -11.58
C GLU A 66 5.85 -6.44 -10.28
N LEU A 67 6.72 -7.38 -9.90
CA LEU A 67 7.65 -7.20 -8.79
C LEU A 67 8.54 -5.99 -8.99
N ALA A 68 9.05 -5.78 -10.21
CA ALA A 68 9.88 -4.61 -10.53
C ALA A 68 9.11 -3.28 -10.36
N LYS A 69 7.83 -3.23 -10.70
CA LYS A 69 7.00 -2.03 -10.47
C LYS A 69 6.77 -1.78 -8.98
N ILE A 70 6.46 -2.83 -8.23
CA ILE A 70 6.28 -2.75 -6.78
C ILE A 70 7.58 -2.27 -6.12
N ASP A 71 8.72 -2.81 -6.53
CA ASP A 71 10.04 -2.45 -5.99
C ASP A 71 10.39 -0.98 -6.30
N ALA A 72 10.14 -0.51 -7.52
CA ALA A 72 10.32 0.90 -7.87
C ALA A 72 9.38 1.83 -7.09
N GLY A 73 8.13 1.42 -6.87
CA GLY A 73 7.16 2.15 -6.05
C GLY A 73 7.61 2.24 -4.59
N LEU A 74 8.05 1.12 -4.01
CA LEU A 74 8.60 1.06 -2.65
C LEU A 74 9.83 1.95 -2.49
N GLU A 75 10.74 1.98 -3.47
CA GLU A 75 11.90 2.88 -3.46
C GLU A 75 11.47 4.35 -3.44
N SER A 76 10.50 4.72 -4.28
CA SER A 76 9.97 6.10 -4.31
C SER A 76 9.29 6.48 -2.99
N LEU A 77 8.48 5.59 -2.40
CA LEU A 77 7.82 5.83 -1.11
C LEU A 77 8.83 5.98 0.03
N ARG A 78 9.86 5.12 0.07
CA ARG A 78 10.93 5.21 1.07
C ARG A 78 11.75 6.49 0.91
N ALA A 79 11.99 6.95 -0.32
CA ALA A 79 12.65 8.23 -0.57
C ALA A 79 11.81 9.42 -0.05
N GLN A 80 10.49 9.39 -0.24
CA GLN A 80 9.57 10.39 0.31
C GLN A 80 9.57 10.37 1.84
N LEU A 81 9.51 9.18 2.44
CA LEU A 81 9.58 9.01 3.90
C LEU A 81 10.89 9.59 4.46
N ALA A 82 12.03 9.27 3.84
CA ALA A 82 13.34 9.78 4.24
C ALA A 82 13.42 11.32 4.13
N ALA A 83 12.83 11.91 3.09
CA ALA A 83 12.78 13.35 2.93
C ALA A 83 11.92 14.02 4.03
N LEU A 84 10.83 13.38 4.46
CA LEU A 84 9.98 13.91 5.52
C LEU A 84 10.62 13.79 6.92
N THR A 85 11.34 12.70 7.18
CA THR A 85 12.01 12.49 8.48
C THR A 85 13.32 13.23 8.62
N THR A 86 13.98 13.61 7.53
CA THR A 86 15.21 14.42 7.55
C THR A 86 14.94 15.92 7.70
N ASN A 87 13.77 16.38 7.26
CA ASN A 87 13.38 17.79 7.29
C ASN A 87 12.61 18.19 8.57
N ASN A 88 12.45 17.27 9.52
CA ASN A 88 11.79 17.46 10.81
C ASN A 88 12.82 17.30 11.94
#